data_AF-A0A8F2AZJ4-F1
#
_entry.id   AF-A0A8F2AZJ4-F1
#
_cell.length_a   1.000
_cell.length_b   1.000
_cell.length_c   1.000
_cell.angle_alpha   90.00
_cell.angle_beta   90.00
_cell.angle_gamma   90.00
#
_symmetry.space_group_name_H-M   'P 1'
#
loop_
_entity.id
_entity.type
_entity.pdbx_description
1 polymer ?
#
loop_
_entity_poly.entity_id
_entity_poly.type
_entity_poly.pdbx_seq_one_letter_code
_entity_poly.pdbx_strand_id
1 'polypeptide(L)'
;MKKILKSLLLLSVVFLLLSACEKQDKEPGVADKVQEMAKSRKDALDNSKVVAQKTELANLKAAINAYNAAEGRFPKDLTELEQFSGSAIDKGVYNYDPQSGALSLK
;
A
#
# COMPACT_ATOMS: atom_id res chain seq x y z
N MET A 1 -9.46 -68.78 18.40
CA MET A 1 -9.13 -67.53 19.14
C MET A 1 -8.34 -66.49 18.33
N LYS A 2 -7.41 -66.85 17.41
CA LYS A 2 -6.60 -65.87 16.63
C LYS A 2 -7.36 -65.00 15.60
N LYS A 3 -8.55 -65.41 15.14
CA LYS A 3 -9.34 -64.65 14.14
C LYS A 3 -10.07 -63.44 14.74
N ILE A 4 -10.52 -63.57 15.99
CA ILE A 4 -11.26 -62.53 16.73
C ILE A 4 -10.31 -61.40 17.14
N LEU A 5 -9.05 -61.74 17.48
CA LEU A 5 -8.00 -60.78 17.83
C LEU A 5 -7.61 -59.88 16.64
N LYS A 6 -7.55 -60.43 15.42
CA LYS A 6 -7.27 -59.64 14.20
C LYS A 6 -8.45 -58.73 13.82
N SER A 7 -9.68 -59.21 14.02
CA SER A 7 -10.90 -58.43 13.75
C SER A 7 -11.05 -57.25 14.74
N LEU A 8 -10.64 -57.43 16.00
CA LEU A 8 -10.69 -56.37 17.01
C LEU A 8 -9.61 -55.29 16.77
N LEU A 9 -8.45 -55.70 16.27
CA LEU A 9 -7.35 -54.80 15.93
C LEU A 9 -7.66 -53.94 14.68
N LEU A 10 -8.39 -54.49 13.71
CA LEU A 10 -8.87 -53.75 12.53
C LEU A 10 -9.97 -52.74 12.88
N LEU A 11 -10.84 -53.04 13.83
CA LEU A 11 -11.92 -52.13 14.25
C LEU A 11 -11.38 -50.93 15.06
N SER A 12 -10.31 -51.13 15.83
CA SER A 12 -9.64 -50.06 16.60
C SER A 12 -8.96 -49.01 15.72
N VAL A 13 -8.47 -49.37 14.53
CA VAL A 13 -7.79 -48.45 13.61
C VAL A 13 -8.81 -47.55 12.88
N VAL A 14 -10.02 -48.05 12.63
CA VAL A 14 -11.10 -47.28 11.99
C VAL A 14 -11.67 -46.23 12.94
N PHE A 15 -11.70 -46.49 14.25
CA PHE A 15 -12.22 -45.55 15.24
C PHE A 15 -11.29 -44.34 15.47
N LEU A 16 -9.96 -44.51 15.31
CA LEU A 16 -8.97 -43.44 15.43
C LEU A 16 -8.98 -42.44 14.25
N LEU A 17 -9.55 -42.81 13.11
CA LEU A 17 -9.66 -41.94 11.93
C LEU A 17 -10.84 -40.95 12.01
N LEU A 18 -11.78 -41.14 12.93
CA LEU A 18 -12.97 -40.28 13.08
C LEU A 18 -12.77 -39.14 14.08
N SER A 19 -11.71 -39.16 14.90
CA SER A 19 -11.43 -38.11 15.91
C SER A 19 -10.41 -37.06 15.47
N ALA A 20 -9.93 -37.10 14.21
CA ALA A 20 -8.89 -36.21 13.70
C ALA A 20 -9.42 -34.94 12.99
N CYS A 21 -10.71 -34.63 13.09
CA CYS A 21 -11.29 -33.46 12.41
C CYS A 21 -12.26 -32.67 13.29
N GLU A 22 -11.81 -32.26 14.47
CA GLU A 22 -12.42 -31.16 15.23
C GLU A 22 -11.39 -30.07 15.48
N LYS A 23 -10.98 -29.43 14.39
CA LYS A 23 -10.58 -28.02 14.41
C LYS A 23 -11.27 -27.33 13.26
N GLN A 24 -12.52 -26.94 13.52
CA GLN A 24 -13.17 -25.91 12.73
C GLN A 24 -12.49 -24.58 13.10
N ASP A 25 -11.27 -24.40 12.61
CA ASP A 25 -10.72 -23.06 12.42
C ASP A 25 -11.77 -22.37 11.55
N LYS A 26 -12.39 -21.31 12.08
CA LYS A 26 -13.42 -20.56 11.38
C LYS A 26 -12.76 -20.00 10.11
N GLU A 27 -12.84 -20.73 9.01
CA GLU A 27 -12.45 -20.19 7.72
C GLU A 27 -13.26 -18.91 7.54
N PRO A 28 -12.60 -17.77 7.27
CA PRO A 28 -13.32 -16.54 6.98
C PRO A 28 -14.33 -16.86 5.87
N GLY A 29 -15.59 -16.53 6.12
CA GLY A 29 -16.66 -16.81 5.18
C GLY A 29 -16.34 -16.16 3.83
N VAL A 30 -17.02 -16.59 2.76
CA VAL A 30 -16.83 -15.97 1.42
C VAL A 30 -16.96 -14.44 1.48
N ALA A 31 -17.82 -13.92 2.36
CA ALA A 31 -17.98 -12.49 2.62
C ALA A 31 -16.72 -11.82 3.22
N ASP A 32 -16.03 -12.48 4.15
CA ASP A 32 -14.81 -11.98 4.78
C ASP A 32 -13.64 -11.99 3.78
N LYS A 33 -13.53 -13.03 2.94
CA LYS A 33 -12.52 -13.09 1.87
C LYS A 33 -12.72 -11.97 0.83
N VAL A 34 -13.97 -11.65 0.48
CA VAL A 34 -14.28 -10.53 -0.44
C VAL A 34 -13.95 -9.18 0.19
N GLN A 35 -14.26 -8.97 1.47
CA GLN A 35 -13.92 -7.73 2.18
C GLN A 35 -12.40 -7.56 2.31
N GLU A 36 -11.66 -8.61 2.61
CA GLU A 36 -10.20 -8.58 2.71
C GLU A 36 -9.55 -8.23 1.36
N MET A 37 -10.04 -8.81 0.26
CA MET A 37 -9.57 -8.47 -1.09
C MET A 37 -9.90 -7.02 -1.47
N ALA A 38 -11.10 -6.53 -1.15
CA ALA A 38 -11.49 -5.15 -1.42
C ALA A 38 -10.63 -4.15 -0.62
N LYS A 39 -10.38 -4.46 0.65
CA LYS A 39 -9.50 -3.68 1.53
C LYS A 39 -8.07 -3.66 1.01
N SER A 40 -7.50 -4.82 0.67
CA SER A 40 -6.13 -4.92 0.12
C SER A 40 -5.94 -4.08 -1.15
N ARG A 41 -6.92 -4.10 -2.06
CA ARG A 41 -6.89 -3.26 -3.28
C ARG A 41 -6.95 -1.77 -2.96
N LYS A 42 -7.79 -1.38 -2.00
CA LYS A 42 -7.91 0.01 -1.56
C LYS A 42 -6.61 0.49 -0.91
N ASP A 43 -6.03 -0.31 -0.02
CA ASP A 43 -4.78 0.00 0.66
C ASP A 43 -3.61 0.11 -0.34
N ALA A 44 -3.54 -0.80 -1.32
CA ALA A 44 -2.54 -0.73 -2.39
C ALA A 44 -2.68 0.55 -3.23
N LEU A 45 -3.92 0.92 -3.58
CA LEU A 45 -4.19 2.15 -4.32
C LEU A 45 -3.82 3.39 -3.51
N ASP A 46 -4.24 3.46 -2.24
CA ASP A 46 -3.98 4.61 -1.38
C ASP A 46 -2.46 4.76 -1.12
N ASN A 47 -1.74 3.64 -0.92
CA ASN A 47 -0.29 3.64 -0.82
C ASN A 47 0.39 4.12 -2.11
N SER A 48 -0.08 3.68 -3.28
CA SER A 48 0.48 4.11 -4.56
C SER A 48 0.34 5.62 -4.76
N LYS A 49 -0.79 6.22 -4.35
CA LYS A 49 -1.02 7.66 -4.41
C LYS A 49 -0.08 8.42 -3.48
N VAL A 50 0.10 7.95 -2.25
CA VAL A 50 1.03 8.57 -1.28
C VAL A 50 2.47 8.53 -1.81
N VAL A 51 2.89 7.42 -2.40
CA VAL A 51 4.24 7.31 -3.00
C VAL A 51 4.37 8.28 -4.19
N ALA A 52 3.40 8.31 -5.09
CA ALA A 52 3.41 9.23 -6.23
C ALA A 52 3.51 10.70 -5.79
N GLN A 53 2.72 11.11 -4.79
CA GLN A 53 2.76 12.47 -4.23
C GLN A 53 4.11 12.80 -3.57
N LYS A 54 4.74 11.84 -2.88
CA LYS A 54 6.07 12.04 -2.29
C LYS A 54 7.17 12.19 -3.35
N THR A 55 7.12 11.37 -4.40
CA THR A 55 8.08 11.47 -5.52
C THR A 55 7.90 12.80 -6.23
N GLU A 56 6.67 13.21 -6.51
CA GLU A 56 6.41 14.49 -7.14
C GLU A 56 6.89 15.66 -6.27
N LEU A 57 6.61 15.64 -4.97
CA LEU A 57 7.13 16.64 -4.03
C LEU A 57 8.67 16.73 -4.06
N ALA A 58 9.36 15.58 -4.16
CA ALA A 58 10.82 15.55 -4.25
C ALA A 58 11.32 16.14 -5.58
N ASN A 59 10.66 15.82 -6.69
CA ASN A 59 10.98 16.36 -8.01
C ASN A 59 10.81 17.88 -8.05
N LEU A 60 9.70 18.39 -7.50
CA LEU A 60 9.44 19.82 -7.44
C LEU A 60 10.46 20.55 -6.55
N LYS A 61 10.87 19.97 -5.42
CA LYS A 61 11.97 20.51 -4.60
C LYS A 61 13.28 20.57 -5.37
N ALA A 62 13.60 19.53 -6.15
CA ALA A 62 14.78 19.54 -7.00
C ALA A 62 14.69 20.63 -8.08
N ALA A 63 13.53 20.82 -8.71
CA ALA A 63 13.30 21.87 -9.69
C ALA A 63 13.43 23.27 -9.08
N ILE A 64 12.92 23.51 -7.86
CA ILE A 64 13.09 24.78 -7.13
C ILE A 64 14.58 25.07 -6.88
N ASN A 65 15.34 24.05 -6.48
CA ASN A 65 16.77 24.21 -6.26
C ASN A 65 17.52 24.49 -7.56
N ALA A 66 17.14 23.82 -8.66
CA ALA A 66 17.71 24.07 -9.98
C ALA A 66 17.40 25.49 -10.47
N TYR A 67 16.16 25.95 -10.27
CA TYR A 67 15.76 27.33 -10.55
C TYR A 67 16.61 28.32 -9.75
N ASN A 68 16.75 28.10 -8.43
CA ASN A 68 17.55 28.98 -7.57
C ASN A 68 19.03 29.00 -7.96
N ALA A 69 19.58 27.86 -8.37
CA ALA A 69 20.95 27.78 -8.88
C ALA A 69 21.13 28.54 -10.21
N ALA A 70 20.10 28.58 -11.06
CA ALA A 70 20.14 29.27 -12.35
C ALA A 70 19.90 30.79 -12.21
N GLU A 71 18.93 31.19 -11.39
CA GLU A 71 18.42 32.56 -11.31
C GLU A 71 18.93 33.34 -10.08
N GLY A 72 19.61 32.67 -9.15
CA GLY A 72 20.10 33.27 -7.90
C GLY A 72 19.00 33.66 -6.91
N ARG A 73 17.76 33.23 -7.16
CA ARG A 73 16.59 33.42 -6.29
C ARG A 73 15.62 32.26 -6.44
N PHE A 74 14.76 32.05 -5.45
CA PHE A 74 13.65 31.11 -5.59
C PHE A 74 12.56 31.64 -6.56
N PRO A 75 11.77 30.72 -7.17
CA PRO A 75 10.58 31.11 -7.91
C PRO A 75 9.64 31.99 -7.07
N LYS A 76 9.00 32.98 -7.68
CA LYS A 76 8.01 33.84 -7.01
C LYS A 76 6.71 33.09 -6.73
N ASP A 77 6.42 32.09 -7.55
CA ASP A 77 5.25 31.23 -7.47
C ASP A 77 5.51 29.92 -8.25
N LEU A 78 4.59 28.96 -8.12
CA LEU A 78 4.68 27.69 -8.84
C LEU A 78 4.48 27.85 -10.35
N THR A 79 3.89 28.94 -10.85
CA THR A 79 3.72 29.19 -12.29
C THR A 79 5.07 29.50 -12.94
N GLU A 80 5.92 30.25 -12.25
CA GLU A 80 7.29 30.52 -12.72
C GLU A 80 8.11 29.23 -12.78
N LEU A 81 7.91 28.32 -11.82
CA LEU A 81 8.53 26.99 -11.84
C LEU A 81 8.00 26.10 -12.97
N GLU A 82 6.71 26.15 -13.30
CA GLU A 82 6.12 25.46 -14.48
C GLU A 82 6.77 25.94 -15.77
N GLN A 83 6.94 27.26 -15.92
CA GLN A 83 7.57 27.86 -17.09
C GLN A 83 9.03 27.45 -17.23
N PHE A 84 9.75 27.34 -16.12
CA PHE A 84 11.15 26.89 -16.10
C PHE A 84 11.29 25.39 -16.38
N SER A 85 10.47 24.55 -15.75
CA SER A 85 10.56 23.09 -15.83
C SER A 85 9.86 22.49 -17.05
N GLY A 86 8.95 23.23 -17.69
CA GLY A 86 8.09 22.74 -18.76
C GLY A 86 7.04 21.71 -18.29
N SER A 87 6.92 21.48 -16.98
CA SER A 87 5.99 20.52 -16.39
C SER A 87 4.81 21.27 -15.76
N ALA A 88 3.59 20.78 -15.98
CA ALA A 88 2.41 21.30 -15.31
C ALA A 88 2.41 20.87 -13.84
N ILE A 89 2.07 21.79 -12.94
CA ILE A 89 2.07 21.58 -11.48
C ILE A 89 0.65 21.79 -10.97
N ASP A 90 0.11 20.81 -10.24
CA ASP A 90 -1.16 20.99 -9.55
C ASP A 90 -0.99 21.87 -8.29
N LYS A 91 -1.18 23.18 -8.48
CA LYS A 91 -1.09 24.21 -7.41
C LYS A 91 -2.11 23.99 -6.29
N GLY A 92 -3.17 23.21 -6.54
CA GLY A 92 -4.16 22.82 -5.54
C GLY A 92 -3.61 21.89 -4.46
N VAL A 93 -2.52 21.17 -4.76
CA VAL A 93 -1.94 20.12 -3.89
C VAL A 93 -0.80 20.64 -3.01
N TYR A 94 -0.17 21.76 -3.37
CA TYR A 94 1.06 22.21 -2.71
C TYR A 94 0.91 23.55 -2.01
N ASN A 95 1.60 23.69 -0.88
CA ASN A 95 1.93 24.95 -0.21
C ASN A 95 3.36 25.32 -0.56
N TYR A 96 3.55 26.53 -1.08
CA TYR A 96 4.85 27.03 -1.50
C TYR A 96 5.16 28.38 -0.85
N ASP A 97 6.37 28.51 -0.29
CA ASP A 97 6.91 29.76 0.22
C ASP A 97 8.03 30.28 -0.69
N PRO A 98 7.84 31.40 -1.41
CA PRO A 98 8.84 31.97 -2.31
C PRO A 98 10.03 32.60 -1.59
N GLN A 99 9.93 32.91 -0.29
CA GLN A 99 11.05 33.51 0.45
C GLN A 99 12.11 32.46 0.81
N SER A 100 11.67 31.28 1.23
CA SER A 100 12.55 30.18 1.65
C SER A 100 12.72 29.07 0.60
N GLY A 101 11.89 29.08 -0.45
CA GLY A 101 11.79 27.97 -1.40
C GLY A 101 11.12 26.73 -0.81
N ALA A 102 10.53 26.81 0.40
CA ALA A 102 9.92 25.67 1.05
C ALA A 102 8.67 25.21 0.30
N LEU A 103 8.57 23.89 0.11
CA LEU A 103 7.45 23.23 -0.54
C LEU A 103 6.95 22.06 0.33
N SER A 104 5.64 22.03 0.57
CA SER A 104 4.96 20.95 1.28
C SER A 104 3.64 20.59 0.60
N LEU A 105 3.13 19.39 0.91
CA LEU A 105 1.77 19.02 0.56
C LEU A 105 0.79 19.82 1.43
N LYS A 106 -0.37 20.14 0.85
CA LYS A 106 -1.52 20.68 1.58
C LYS A 106 -2.21 19.63 2.43
#